data_AF-A0A9D2DXW7-F1
#
_entry.id   AF-A0A9D2DXW7-F1
#
_cell.length_a   1.000
_cell.length_b   1.000
_cell.length_c   1.000
_cell.angle_alpha   90.00
_cell.angle_beta   90.00
_cell.angle_gamma   90.00
#
_symmetry.space_group_name_H-M   'P 1'
#
loop_
_entity.id
_entity.type
_entity.pdbx_description
1 polymer ?
#
loop_
_entity_poly.entity_id
_entity_poly.type
_entity_poly.pdbx_seq_one_letter_code
_entity_poly.pdbx_strand_id
1 'polypeptide(L)' 'RAAVFSEGTVKYVLPPRELFCRTEELTALGLDVPLTAKLCAALKARGITIDCDFTTEDFADKVLAYAASHPKKEGDA' A
#
# COMPACT_ATOMS: atom_id res chain seq x y z
N ARG A 1 9.99 7.01 -11.86
CA ARG A 1 10.98 6.72 -10.78
C ARG A 1 10.99 7.88 -9.81
N ALA A 2 11.28 7.64 -8.54
CA ALA A 2 11.33 8.64 -7.48
C ALA A 2 12.62 8.43 -6.66
N ALA A 3 13.19 9.52 -6.16
CA ALA A 3 14.37 9.49 -5.30
C ALA A 3 14.00 9.97 -3.88
N VAL A 4 14.50 9.28 -2.87
CA VAL A 4 14.35 9.66 -1.45
C VAL A 4 15.70 10.08 -0.92
N PHE A 5 15.74 11.28 -0.35
CA PHE A 5 16.92 11.85 0.28
C PHE A 5 16.76 11.81 1.79
N SER A 6 17.84 11.49 2.49
CA SER A 6 17.90 11.48 3.94
C SER A 6 19.32 11.87 4.37
N GLU A 7 19.43 12.79 5.32
CA GLU A 7 20.73 13.23 5.88
C GLU A 7 21.74 13.68 4.79
N GLY A 8 21.24 14.36 3.75
CA GLY A 8 22.08 14.87 2.65
C GLY A 8 22.55 13.80 1.65
N THR A 9 22.07 12.56 1.76
CA THR A 9 22.42 11.45 0.85
C THR A 9 21.18 10.86 0.16
N VAL A 10 21.38 10.20 -0.98
CA VAL A 10 20.31 9.46 -1.68
C VAL A 10 20.14 8.09 -1.03
N LYS A 11 18.98 7.86 -0.41
CA LYS A 11 18.65 6.58 0.23
C LYS A 11 17.97 5.60 -0.72
N TYR A 12 17.05 6.08 -1.57
CA TYR A 12 16.36 5.25 -2.57
C TYR A 12 16.28 5.94 -3.93
N VAL A 13 16.33 5.15 -5.00
CA VAL A 13 15.96 5.55 -6.37
C VAL A 13 15.17 4.41 -6.99
N LEU A 14 13.84 4.45 -6.87
CA LEU A 14 12.96 3.32 -7.21
C LEU A 14 11.72 3.76 -7.98
N PRO A 15 11.02 2.84 -8.67
CA PRO A 15 9.65 3.09 -9.11
C PRO A 15 8.72 3.40 -7.92
N PRO A 16 7.69 4.26 -8.09
CA PRO A 16 6.79 4.62 -6.99
C PRO A 16 6.15 3.41 -6.29
N ARG A 17 5.70 2.41 -7.06
CA ARG A 17 5.14 1.16 -6.51
C ARG A 17 6.11 0.49 -5.54
N GLU A 18 7.36 0.29 -5.93
CA GLU A 18 8.36 -0.34 -5.07
C GLU A 18 8.71 0.54 -3.86
N LEU A 19 8.72 1.87 -4.04
CA LEU A 19 9.00 2.81 -2.96
C LEU A 19 7.92 2.71 -1.88
N PHE A 20 6.64 2.75 -2.25
CA PHE A 20 5.52 2.74 -1.30
C PHE A 20 5.28 1.39 -0.61
N CYS A 21 5.80 0.28 -1.16
CA CYS A 21 5.90 -0.98 -0.42
C CYS A 21 6.72 -0.85 0.89
N ARG A 22 7.61 0.15 0.98
CA ARG A 22 8.46 0.43 2.16
C ARG A 22 7.82 1.47 3.06
N THR A 23 6.52 1.33 3.34
CA THR A 23 5.74 2.32 4.08
C THR A 23 6.37 2.68 5.42
N GLU A 24 6.72 1.69 6.24
CA GLU A 24 7.31 1.91 7.58
C GLU A 24 8.62 2.69 7.51
N GLU A 25 9.50 2.33 6.57
CA GLU A 25 10.79 3.00 6.37
C GLU A 25 10.63 4.46 5.93
N LEU A 26 9.68 4.74 5.02
CA LEU A 26 9.39 6.11 4.59
C LEU A 26 8.81 6.94 5.74
N THR A 27 7.90 6.36 6.52
CA THR A 27 7.32 7.05 7.69
C THR A 27 8.36 7.32 8.78
N ALA A 28 9.32 6.41 8.99
CA ALA A 28 10.43 6.60 9.93
C ALA A 28 11.39 7.72 9.49
N LEU A 29 11.44 8.04 8.18
CA LEU A 29 12.19 9.17 7.63
C LEU A 29 11.40 10.49 7.71
N GLY A 30 10.21 10.50 8.31
CA GLY A 30 9.33 11.67 8.36
C GLY A 30 8.60 11.96 7.04
N LEU A 31 8.60 11.01 6.10
CA LEU A 31 7.85 11.12 4.85
C LEU A 31 6.45 10.52 5.01
N ASP A 32 5.48 11.08 4.31
CA ASP A 32 4.15 10.46 4.22
C ASP A 32 4.05 9.51 3.02
N VAL A 33 3.06 8.62 3.08
CA VAL A 33 2.74 7.68 2.02
C VAL A 33 1.28 7.82 1.58
N PRO A 34 0.92 7.40 0.35
CA PRO A 34 -0.46 7.38 -0.12
C PRO A 34 -1.39 6.63 0.84
N LEU A 35 -2.62 7.11 0.98
CA LEU A 35 -3.64 6.47 1.82
C LEU A 35 -3.88 5.00 1.43
N THR A 36 -3.87 4.71 0.13
CA THR A 36 -3.96 3.35 -0.43
C THR A 36 -2.89 2.41 0.13
N ALA A 37 -1.65 2.88 0.33
CA ALA A 37 -0.58 2.08 0.94
C ALA A 37 -0.88 1.76 2.41
N LYS A 38 -1.39 2.74 3.17
CA LYS A 38 -1.83 2.54 4.56
C LYS A 38 -2.99 1.54 4.64
N LEU A 39 -3.94 1.62 3.72
CA LEU A 39 -5.06 0.68 3.63
C LEU A 39 -4.58 -0.74 3.28
N CYS A 40 -3.67 -0.89 2.31
CA CYS A 40 -3.08 -2.19 1.98
C CYS A 40 -2.37 -2.81 3.20
N ALA A 41 -1.62 -2.02 3.96
CA ALA A 41 -0.97 -2.50 5.19
C ALA A 41 -2.01 -2.93 6.25
N ALA A 42 -3.06 -2.15 6.45
CA ALA A 42 -4.14 -2.48 7.40
C ALA A 42 -4.91 -3.74 6.99
N LEU A 43 -5.17 -3.94 5.69
CA LEU A 43 -5.78 -5.15 5.15
C LEU A 43 -4.85 -6.36 5.33
N LYS A 44 -3.55 -6.19 5.06
CA LYS A 44 -2.55 -7.25 5.25
C LYS A 44 -2.46 -7.70 6.70
N ALA A 45 -2.55 -6.77 7.66
CA ALA A 45 -2.63 -7.10 9.09
C ALA A 45 -3.86 -7.94 9.46
N ARG A 46 -4.92 -7.91 8.64
CA ARG A 46 -6.12 -8.74 8.77
C ARG A 46 -6.06 -10.02 7.91
N GLY A 47 -4.91 -10.34 7.33
CA GLY A 47 -4.71 -11.50 6.45
C GLY A 47 -5.15 -11.29 5.00
N ILE A 48 -5.57 -10.08 4.62
CA ILE A 48 -6.03 -9.75 3.27
C ILE A 48 -4.89 -9.08 2.50
N THR A 49 -4.34 -9.77 1.51
CA THR A 49 -3.28 -9.20 0.66
C THR A 49 -3.87 -8.65 -0.64
N ILE A 50 -3.79 -7.34 -0.82
CA ILE A 50 -4.20 -6.65 -2.06
C ILE A 50 -2.94 -6.24 -2.83
N ASP A 51 -2.75 -6.80 -4.01
CA ASP A 51 -1.65 -6.41 -4.91
C ASP A 51 -2.11 -5.29 -5.86
N CYS A 52 -1.84 -4.04 -5.46
CA CYS A 52 -2.13 -2.85 -6.25
C CYS A 52 -0.90 -1.97 -6.47
N ASP A 53 -0.98 -1.00 -7.37
CA ASP A 53 0.07 -0.02 -7.65
C ASP A 53 0.02 1.25 -6.76
N PHE A 54 -0.89 1.27 -5.79
CA PHE A 54 -1.17 2.37 -4.86
C PHE A 54 -1.87 3.60 -5.48
N THR A 55 -2.29 3.54 -6.74
CA THR A 55 -3.28 4.49 -7.26
C THR A 55 -4.67 4.18 -6.69
N THR A 56 -5.53 5.19 -6.62
CA THR A 56 -6.88 5.02 -6.08
C THR A 56 -7.73 4.08 -6.94
N GLU A 57 -7.57 4.15 -8.25
CA GLU A 57 -8.31 3.37 -9.25
C GLU A 57 -7.94 1.89 -9.15
N ASP A 58 -6.65 1.54 -9.27
CA ASP A 58 -6.20 0.16 -9.18
C ASP A 58 -6.48 -0.44 -7.79
N PHE A 59 -6.31 0.33 -6.71
CA PHE A 59 -6.68 -0.14 -5.37
C PHE A 59 -8.17 -0.52 -5.30
N ALA A 60 -9.07 0.33 -5.81
CA ALA A 60 -10.50 0.06 -5.80
C ALA A 60 -10.82 -1.21 -6.60
N ASP A 61 -10.27 -1.35 -7.80
CA ASP A 61 -10.48 -2.52 -8.66
C ASP A 61 -10.01 -3.82 -8.00
N LYS A 62 -8.83 -3.81 -7.37
CA LYS A 62 -8.27 -4.99 -6.70
C LYS A 62 -9.06 -5.38 -5.45
N VAL A 63 -9.54 -4.39 -4.68
CA VAL A 63 -10.41 -4.64 -3.51
C VAL A 63 -11.74 -5.24 -3.95
N LEU A 64 -12.35 -4.72 -5.01
CA LEU A 64 -13.59 -5.27 -5.56
C LEU A 64 -13.41 -6.70 -6.07
N ALA A 65 -12.31 -6.98 -6.78
CA ALA A 65 -11.98 -8.33 -7.25
C ALA A 65 -11.75 -9.31 -6.07
N TYR A 66 -11.09 -8.86 -5.01
CA TYR A 66 -10.93 -9.66 -3.79
C TYR A 66 -12.27 -9.95 -3.13
N ALA A 67 -13.13 -8.94 -2.97
CA ALA A 67 -14.45 -9.10 -2.37
C ALA A 67 -15.37 -10.05 -3.18
N ALA A 68 -15.32 -9.98 -4.51
CA ALA A 68 -16.09 -10.87 -5.38
C ALA A 68 -15.64 -12.34 -5.28
N SER A 69 -14.36 -12.59 -5.03
CA SER A 69 -13.82 -13.95 -4.84
C SER A 69 -14.02 -14.49 -3.42
N HIS A 70 -14.29 -13.62 -2.44
CA HIS A 70 -14.50 -13.96 -1.04
C HIS A 70 -15.84 -13.40 -0.53
N PRO A 71 -16.97 -13.90 -1.04
CA PRO A 71 -18.28 -13.43 -0.61
C PRO A 71 -18.41 -13.65 0.91
N LYS A 72 -18.80 -12.58 1.62
CA LYS A 72 -19.09 -12.65 3.05
C LYS A 72 -20.17 -13.72 3.28
N LYS A 73 -19.88 -14.73 4.11
CA LYS A 73 -20.95 -15.59 4.65
C LYS A 73 -21.91 -14.70 5.43
N GLU A 74 -23.17 -14.70 5.01
CA GLU A 74 -24.28 -14.08 5.70
C GLU A 74 -24.31 -14.61 7.14
N GLY A 75 -23.97 -13.79 8.15
CA GLY A 75 -24.03 -14.25 9.56
C GLY A 75 -23.17 -13.53 10.61
N ASP A 76 -22.10 -12.83 10.26
CA ASP A 76 -21.33 -12.04 11.25
C ASP A 76 -21.76 -10.57 11.22
N ALA A 77 -22.73 -10.25 12.08
CA ALA A 77 -23.15 -8.91 12.46
C ALA A 77 -22.88 -8.71 13.96
#